data_AF-A0A846TF59-F1
#
_entry.id   AF-A0A846TF59-F1
#
_cell.length_a   1.000
_cell.length_b   1.000
_cell.length_c   1.000
_cell.angle_alpha   90.00
_cell.angle_beta   90.00
_cell.angle_gamma   90.00
#
_symmetry.space_group_name_H-M   'P 1'
#
loop_
_entity.id
_entity.type
_entity.pdbx_description
1 polymer ?
#
loop_
_entity_poly.entity_id
_entity_poly.type
_entity_poly.pdbx_seq_one_letter_code
_entity_poly.pdbx_strand_id
1 'polypeptide(L)'
;QTLQAVKRTETLLDEMLRVGRQGIVTFPNFGFWRCRIQIAVQGLMPVVKSLPYQWYDTPNVHLFTIRDFETLCRSKRIDILQRTVLDHAHQPRLGPKLWPDLLGEIALYRLGRA
;
A
#
# COMPACT_ATOMS: atom_id res chain seq x y z
N GLN A 1 2.76 -14.83 -10.62
CA GLN A 1 3.62 -14.74 -9.43
C GLN A 1 4.94 -14.13 -9.87
N THR A 2 5.13 -12.82 -9.70
CA THR A 2 6.32 -12.13 -10.24
C THR A 2 6.43 -10.73 -9.63
N LEU A 3 6.89 -10.65 -8.38
CA LEU A 3 7.44 -9.45 -7.72
C LEU A 3 8.03 -9.85 -6.34
N GLN A 4 8.69 -11.01 -6.28
CA GLN A 4 9.18 -11.61 -5.03
C GLN A 4 10.36 -10.88 -4.37
N ALA A 5 10.80 -9.71 -4.85
CA ALA A 5 12.09 -9.16 -4.41
C ALA A 5 12.23 -7.63 -4.54
N VAL A 6 11.27 -6.84 -4.07
CA VAL A 6 11.46 -5.37 -4.07
C VAL A 6 12.20 -4.92 -2.81
N LYS A 7 13.51 -5.24 -2.74
CA LYS A 7 14.42 -4.70 -1.72
C LYS A 7 14.63 -3.17 -1.86
N ARG A 8 14.09 -2.54 -2.90
CA ARG A 8 14.19 -1.10 -3.20
C ARG A 8 12.91 -0.58 -3.89
N THR A 9 11.88 -0.30 -3.10
CA THR A 9 10.60 0.26 -3.59
C THR A 9 10.82 1.49 -4.46
N GLU A 10 11.76 2.34 -4.07
CA GLU A 10 12.13 3.57 -4.78
C GLU A 10 12.64 3.31 -6.20
N THR A 11 13.65 2.46 -6.33
CA THR A 11 14.26 2.13 -7.63
C THR A 11 13.26 1.44 -8.55
N LEU A 12 12.36 0.63 -7.99
CA LEU A 12 11.33 -0.04 -8.77
C LEU A 12 10.31 0.95 -9.35
N LEU A 13 9.89 1.95 -8.57
CA LEU A 13 8.99 2.99 -9.07
C LEU A 13 9.64 3.79 -10.21
N ASP A 14 10.92 4.13 -10.07
CA ASP A 14 11.67 4.87 -11.08
C ASP A 14 11.80 4.06 -12.38
N GLU A 15 12.17 2.77 -12.30
CA GLU A 15 12.28 1.89 -13.46
C GLU A 15 10.91 1.62 -14.12
N MET A 16 9.86 1.45 -13.32
CA MET A 16 8.51 1.24 -13.83
C MET A 16 8.03 2.43 -14.67
N LEU A 17 8.26 3.66 -14.20
CA LEU A 17 7.90 4.89 -14.91
C LEU A 17 8.93 5.30 -15.98
N ARG A 18 10.12 4.70 -15.98
CA ARG A 18 11.09 4.80 -17.08
C ARG A 18 10.65 3.97 -18.29
N VAL A 19 10.15 2.75 -18.04
CA VAL A 19 9.75 1.80 -19.09
C VAL A 19 8.31 2.05 -19.58
N GLY A 20 7.39 2.44 -18.68
CA GLY A 20 5.99 2.68 -18.99
C GLY A 20 5.57 4.15 -18.82
N ARG A 21 4.63 4.63 -19.65
CA ARG A 21 3.99 5.95 -19.47
C ARG A 21 3.15 6.03 -18.18
N GLN A 22 2.64 4.90 -17.72
CA GLN A 22 1.84 4.76 -16.50
C GLN A 22 2.19 3.44 -15.81
N GLY A 23 2.04 3.40 -14.49
CA GLY A 23 2.25 2.19 -13.68
C GLY A 23 1.13 1.98 -12.67
N ILE A 24 0.85 0.73 -12.32
CA ILE A 24 -0.14 0.39 -11.29
C ILE A 24 0.59 -0.26 -10.12
N VAL A 25 0.38 0.27 -8.92
CA VAL A 25 0.99 -0.24 -7.68
C VAL A 25 -0.12 -0.63 -6.72
N THR A 26 -0.01 -1.84 -6.16
CA THR A 26 -0.95 -2.36 -5.17
C THR A 26 -0.19 -2.83 -3.94
N PHE A 27 -0.63 -2.42 -2.75
CA PHE A 27 -0.01 -2.81 -1.49
C PHE A 27 -1.04 -2.90 -0.34
N PRO A 28 -0.78 -3.75 0.68
CA PRO A 28 -1.59 -3.76 1.90
C PRO A 28 -1.34 -2.47 2.70
N ASN A 29 -2.41 -1.83 3.19
CA ASN A 29 -2.29 -0.62 4.00
C ASN A 29 -2.11 -0.98 5.47
N PHE A 30 -0.88 -0.84 5.98
CA PHE A 30 -0.60 -1.11 7.40
C PHE A 30 -1.28 -0.11 8.35
N GLY A 31 -1.73 1.04 7.83
CA GLY A 31 -2.48 2.04 8.59
C GLY A 31 -3.90 1.59 8.95
N PHE A 32 -4.38 0.50 8.36
CA PHE A 32 -5.72 -0.05 8.55
C PHE A 32 -6.03 -0.31 10.03
N TRP A 33 -7.24 0.04 10.47
CA TRP A 33 -7.62 0.02 11.89
C TRP A 33 -7.39 -1.32 12.58
N ARG A 34 -7.60 -2.44 11.88
CA ARG A 34 -7.38 -3.79 12.43
C ARG A 34 -5.90 -4.04 12.75
N CYS A 35 -4.99 -3.59 11.89
CA CYS A 35 -3.55 -3.67 12.13
C CYS A 35 -3.17 -2.85 13.37
N ARG A 36 -3.69 -1.61 13.48
CA ARG A 36 -3.42 -0.74 14.63
C ARG A 36 -3.93 -1.32 15.95
N ILE A 37 -5.14 -1.89 15.96
CA ILE A 37 -5.72 -2.51 17.16
C ILE A 37 -4.93 -3.75 17.57
N GLN A 38 -4.56 -4.62 16.63
CA GLN A 38 -3.76 -5.82 16.95
C GLN A 38 -2.44 -5.43 17.61
N ILE A 39 -1.74 -4.42 17.08
CA ILE A 39 -0.50 -3.94 17.69
C ILE A 39 -0.77 -3.32 19.06
N ALA A 40 -1.76 -2.44 19.18
CA ALA A 40 -2.02 -1.72 20.43
C ALA A 40 -2.52 -2.62 21.56
N VAL A 41 -3.28 -3.67 21.24
CA VAL A 41 -3.90 -4.57 22.23
C VAL A 41 -3.07 -5.82 22.48
N GLN A 42 -2.50 -6.43 21.42
CA GLN A 42 -1.79 -7.70 21.52
C GLN A 42 -0.26 -7.54 21.52
N GLY A 43 0.26 -6.40 21.04
CA GLY A 43 1.70 -6.18 20.92
C GLY A 43 2.38 -7.08 19.87
N LEU A 44 1.60 -7.71 18.99
CA LEU A 44 2.08 -8.65 17.97
C LEU A 44 2.02 -8.03 16.58
N MET A 45 2.86 -8.53 15.68
CA MET A 45 2.78 -8.17 14.27
C MET A 45 1.40 -8.56 13.72
N PRO A 46 0.69 -7.62 13.07
CA PRO A 46 -0.67 -7.87 12.66
C PRO A 46 -0.72 -8.89 11.53
N VAL A 47 -1.53 -9.93 11.72
CA VAL A 47 -1.87 -10.90 10.68
C VAL A 47 -3.28 -10.59 10.22
N VAL A 48 -3.36 -10.04 9.02
CA VAL A 48 -4.61 -9.67 8.34
C VAL A 48 -4.70 -10.40 7.00
N LYS A 49 -5.88 -10.45 6.37
CA LYS A 49 -6.05 -11.25 5.14
C LYS A 49 -5.18 -10.73 3.99
N SER A 50 -4.96 -9.42 3.93
CA SER A 50 -4.02 -8.77 3.00
C SER A 50 -2.54 -8.96 3.34
N LEU A 51 -2.23 -9.39 4.57
CA LEU A 51 -0.88 -9.72 5.04
C LEU A 51 -0.93 -11.04 5.83
N PRO A 52 -1.13 -12.19 5.15
CA PRO A 52 -1.41 -13.47 5.81
C PRO A 52 -0.15 -14.16 6.37
N TYR A 53 1.00 -13.51 6.27
CA TYR A 53 2.28 -14.08 6.66
C TYR A 53 2.59 -13.80 8.13
N GLN A 54 3.20 -14.78 8.78
CA GLN A 54 3.79 -14.58 10.10
C GLN A 54 5.00 -13.65 10.01
N TRP A 55 5.32 -12.97 11.10
CA TRP A 55 6.41 -11.98 11.13
C TRP A 55 7.77 -12.55 10.69
N TYR A 56 8.02 -13.83 10.99
CA TYR A 56 9.26 -14.54 10.65
C TYR A 56 9.25 -15.16 9.24
N ASP A 57 8.07 -15.32 8.62
CA ASP A 57 7.89 -15.90 7.29
C ASP A 57 7.50 -14.88 6.21
N THR A 58 7.45 -13.58 6.58
CA THR A 58 6.98 -12.54 5.67
C THR A 58 8.02 -12.28 4.58
N PRO A 59 7.70 -12.53 3.29
CA PRO A 59 8.68 -12.34 2.22
C PRO A 59 8.87 -10.84 1.95
N ASN A 60 9.97 -10.27 2.46
CA ASN A 60 10.47 -8.91 2.14
C ASN A 60 9.37 -7.83 2.01
N VAL A 61 8.43 -7.75 2.96
CA VAL A 61 7.35 -6.73 2.93
C VAL A 61 7.82 -5.49 3.67
N HIS A 62 7.99 -4.38 2.94
CA HIS A 62 8.00 -3.06 3.56
C HIS A 62 6.58 -2.77 4.05
N LEU A 63 6.40 -2.68 5.36
CA LEU A 63 5.13 -2.32 5.99
C LEU A 63 5.03 -0.80 5.97
N PHE A 64 4.17 -0.26 5.12
CA PHE A 64 3.97 1.17 4.99
C PHE A 64 2.49 1.53 4.86
N THR A 65 2.17 2.78 5.19
CA THR A 65 0.82 3.33 5.11
C THR A 65 0.61 4.01 3.76
N ILE A 66 -0.65 4.33 3.45
CA ILE A 66 -0.96 5.19 2.29
C ILE A 66 -0.19 6.52 2.37
N ARG A 67 -0.09 7.12 3.56
CA ARG A 67 0.65 8.38 3.75
C ARG A 67 2.13 8.27 3.42
N ASP A 68 2.78 7.17 3.83
CA ASP A 68 4.19 6.94 3.53
C ASP A 68 4.41 6.86 2.01
N PHE A 69 3.53 6.14 1.31
CA PHE A 69 3.57 6.00 -0.14
C PHE A 69 3.33 7.34 -0.86
N GLU A 70 2.31 8.10 -0.46
CA GLU A 70 2.04 9.42 -1.05
C GLU A 70 3.18 10.42 -0.80
N THR A 71 3.84 10.33 0.36
CA THR A 71 5.03 11.14 0.69
C THR A 71 6.19 10.79 -0.23
N LEU A 72 6.40 9.49 -0.50
CA LEU A 72 7.41 9.04 -1.46
C LEU A 72 7.11 9.49 -2.89
N CYS A 73 5.85 9.40 -3.34
CA CYS A 73 5.47 9.90 -4.67
C CYS A 73 5.75 11.40 -4.80
N ARG A 74 5.46 12.19 -3.75
CA ARG A 74 5.76 13.63 -3.73
C ARG A 74 7.26 13.92 -3.80
N SER A 75 8.07 13.21 -3.03
CA SER A 75 9.53 13.42 -3.04
C SER A 75 10.16 13.08 -4.39
N LYS A 76 9.60 12.09 -5.10
CA LYS A 76 10.03 11.67 -6.44
C LYS A 76 9.36 12.41 -7.60
N ARG A 77 8.46 13.37 -7.33
CA ARG A 77 7.67 14.08 -8.35
C ARG A 77 6.92 13.13 -9.28
N ILE A 78 6.30 12.11 -8.69
CA ILE A 78 5.45 11.14 -9.39
C ILE A 78 4.00 11.61 -9.30
N ASP A 79 3.31 11.62 -10.44
CA ASP A 79 1.90 11.99 -10.50
C ASP A 79 1.01 10.82 -10.09
N ILE A 80 0.10 11.08 -9.15
CA ILE A 80 -0.93 10.12 -8.75
C ILE A 80 -2.17 10.39 -9.61
N LEU A 81 -2.35 9.62 -10.67
CA LEU A 81 -3.46 9.77 -11.62
C LEU A 81 -4.78 9.22 -11.07
N GLN A 82 -4.71 8.15 -10.29
CA GLN A 82 -5.89 7.59 -9.62
C GLN A 82 -5.48 6.92 -8.32
N ARG A 83 -6.31 7.10 -7.30
CA ARG A 83 -6.23 6.36 -6.04
C ARG A 83 -7.52 5.59 -5.83
N THR A 84 -7.41 4.32 -5.43
CA THR A 84 -8.55 3.50 -5.07
C THR A 84 -8.19 2.68 -3.85
N VAL A 85 -9.00 2.82 -2.81
CA VAL A 85 -8.81 2.11 -1.55
C VAL A 85 -9.94 1.10 -1.43
N LEU A 86 -9.58 -0.18 -1.32
CA LEU A 86 -10.52 -1.29 -1.35
C LEU A 86 -10.71 -1.85 0.06
N ASP A 87 -11.98 -2.09 0.40
CA ASP A 87 -12.38 -2.91 1.54
C ASP A 87 -12.53 -4.37 1.09
N HIS A 88 -12.52 -5.31 2.03
CA HIS A 88 -12.61 -6.76 1.83
C HIS A 88 -13.80 -7.18 0.93
N ALA A 89 -14.87 -6.39 0.89
CA ALA A 89 -16.07 -6.67 0.09
C ALA A 89 -16.01 -6.17 -1.36
N HIS A 90 -14.87 -5.64 -1.85
CA HIS A 90 -14.74 -5.00 -3.17
C HIS A 90 -15.76 -3.87 -3.44
N GLN A 91 -16.44 -3.38 -2.39
CA GLN A 91 -17.45 -2.36 -2.54
C GLN A 91 -16.80 -0.98 -2.36
N PRO A 92 -16.94 -0.08 -3.34
CA PRO A 92 -16.58 1.32 -3.15
C PRO A 92 -17.58 1.93 -2.16
N ARG A 93 -17.27 1.85 -0.85
CA ARG A 93 -18.06 2.56 0.15
C ARG A 93 -17.96 4.05 -0.16
N LEU A 94 -19.08 4.75 -0.25
CA LEU A 94 -19.17 6.21 -0.46
C LEU A 94 -18.64 7.05 0.73
N GLY A 95 -18.17 6.40 1.81
CA GLY A 95 -17.60 7.04 2.98
C GLY A 95 -16.06 7.18 3.11
N PRO A 96 -15.17 7.15 2.07
CA PRO A 96 -13.72 7.17 2.28
C PRO A 96 -13.11 8.57 2.16
N LYS A 97 -13.92 9.63 2.09
CA LYS A 97 -13.39 10.99 1.86
C LYS A 97 -12.67 11.57 3.08
N LEU A 98 -12.96 11.05 4.27
CA LEU A 98 -12.47 11.62 5.53
C LEU A 98 -11.28 10.84 6.14
N TRP A 99 -11.20 9.50 6.00
CA TRP A 99 -10.17 8.68 6.67
C TRP A 99 -9.70 7.46 5.84
N PRO A 100 -9.06 7.66 4.66
CA PRO A 100 -8.62 6.58 3.78
C PRO A 100 -7.63 5.61 4.44
N ASP A 101 -6.77 6.10 5.34
CA ASP A 101 -5.83 5.27 6.09
C ASP A 101 -6.51 4.28 7.04
N LEU A 102 -7.70 4.62 7.56
CA LEU A 102 -8.33 3.87 8.64
C LEU A 102 -9.19 2.72 8.12
N LEU A 103 -9.85 2.89 6.97
CA LEU A 103 -10.90 1.97 6.47
C LEU A 103 -10.46 1.09 5.29
N GLY A 104 -9.33 1.39 4.66
CA GLY A 104 -8.81 0.63 3.53
C GLY A 104 -7.86 -0.48 3.93
N GLU A 105 -8.14 -1.71 3.51
CA GLU A 105 -7.22 -2.84 3.71
C GLU A 105 -6.18 -2.92 2.58
N ILE A 106 -6.59 -2.66 1.33
CA ILE A 106 -5.70 -2.69 0.15
C ILE A 106 -5.77 -1.35 -0.57
N ALA A 107 -4.61 -0.82 -0.95
CA ALA A 107 -4.52 0.39 -1.74
C ALA A 107 -4.03 0.08 -3.16
N LEU A 108 -4.71 0.67 -4.15
CA LEU A 108 -4.37 0.61 -5.58
C LEU A 108 -4.15 2.03 -6.10
N TYR A 109 -2.96 2.23 -6.67
CA TYR A 109 -2.53 3.51 -7.21
C TYR A 109 -2.21 3.36 -8.69
N ARG A 110 -2.75 4.27 -9.52
CA ARG A 110 -2.27 4.49 -10.88
C ARG A 110 -1.38 5.71 -10.89
N LEU A 111 -0.13 5.49 -11.27
CA LEU A 111 0.92 6.49 -11.32
C LEU A 111 1.19 6.92 -12.76
N GLY A 112 1.61 8.18 -12.91
CA GLY A 112 2.11 8.77 -14.13
C GLY A 112 3.41 9.52 -13.86
N ARG A 113 4.08 9.90 -14.94
CA ARG A 113 5.23 10.80 -14.89
C ARG A 113 4.72 12.25 -14.92
N ALA A 114 5.22 13.08 -14.01
CA ALA A 114 5.01 14.53 -14.03
C ALA A 114 5.71 15.21 -15.21
#